data_AF-A0A1H8WG67-F1
#
_entry.id   AF-A0A1H8WG67-F1
#
_cell.length_a   1.000
_cell.length_b   1.000
_cell.length_c   1.000
_cell.angle_alpha   90.00
_cell.angle_beta   90.00
_cell.angle_gamma   90.00
#
_symmetry.space_group_name_H-M   'P 1'
#
loop_
_entity.id
_entity.type
_entity.pdbx_description
1 polymer ?
#
loop_
_entity_poly.entity_id
_entity_poly.type
_entity_poly.pdbx_seq_one_letter_code
_entity_poly.pdbx_strand_id
1 'polypeptide(L)'
;MAEAESPEKTTVNIRMTETFLNDVDGTWKEEGYNSRSEFIRDVLRDAIKHPDFNRADLKAMLASEVDIQEGNTRTSDDVKAEHGLAGNSDDE
;
A
#
# COMPACT_ATOMS: atom_id res chain seq x y z
N MET A 1 -29.84 0.11 -24.82
CA MET A 1 -29.00 0.18 -23.61
C MET A 1 -28.13 -1.06 -23.65
N ALA A 2 -26.81 -0.93 -23.82
CA ALA A 2 -25.92 -2.07 -23.70
C ALA A 2 -25.80 -2.39 -22.21
N GLU A 3 -26.38 -3.51 -21.79
CA GLU A 3 -26.16 -4.06 -20.46
C GLU A 3 -24.68 -4.45 -20.42
N ALA A 4 -23.88 -3.72 -19.64
CA ALA A 4 -22.49 -4.08 -19.46
C ALA A 4 -22.46 -5.45 -18.79
N GLU A 5 -22.14 -6.50 -19.54
CA GLU A 5 -22.02 -7.85 -19.01
C GLU A 5 -21.03 -7.80 -17.85
N SER A 6 -21.51 -8.23 -16.68
CA SER A 6 -20.64 -8.34 -15.50
C SER A 6 -19.47 -9.26 -15.87
N PRO A 7 -18.23 -8.90 -15.51
CA PRO A 7 -17.06 -9.69 -15.89
C PRO A 7 -17.21 -11.13 -15.39
N GLU A 8 -16.77 -12.08 -16.22
CA GLU A 8 -16.81 -13.50 -15.89
C GLU A 8 -16.04 -13.76 -14.58
N LYS A 9 -16.64 -14.55 -13.68
CA LYS A 9 -16.07 -14.86 -12.36
C LYS A 9 -15.80 -16.35 -12.26
N THR A 10 -14.58 -16.70 -11.84
CA THR A 10 -14.21 -18.08 -11.51
C THR A 10 -14.09 -18.26 -10.00
N THR A 11 -14.67 -19.34 -9.47
CA THR A 11 -14.57 -19.69 -8.06
C THR A 11 -13.23 -20.36 -7.78
N VAL A 12 -12.54 -19.89 -6.73
CA VAL A 12 -11.26 -20.44 -6.27
C VAL A 12 -11.43 -20.95 -4.84
N ASN A 13 -10.91 -22.14 -4.53
CA ASN A 13 -10.93 -22.70 -3.19
C ASN A 13 -9.61 -22.40 -2.47
N ILE A 14 -9.68 -21.74 -1.32
CA ILE A 14 -8.52 -21.38 -0.50
C ILE A 14 -8.56 -22.21 0.79
N ARG A 15 -7.45 -22.89 1.13
CA ARG A 15 -7.28 -23.58 2.41
C ARG A 15 -6.52 -22.70 3.39
N MET A 16 -6.97 -22.67 4.64
CA MET A 16 -6.33 -21.96 5.75
C MET A 16 -6.57 -22.71 7.06
N THR A 17 -5.79 -22.40 8.10
CA THR A 17 -6.02 -22.91 9.44
C THR A 17 -7.31 -22.33 10.03
N GLU A 18 -7.96 -23.06 10.93
CA GLU A 18 -9.18 -22.58 11.60
C GLU A 18 -8.92 -21.31 12.39
N THR A 19 -7.75 -21.20 13.04
CA THR A 19 -7.34 -19.99 13.76
C THR A 19 -7.29 -18.78 12.82
N PHE A 20 -6.64 -18.91 11.66
CA PHE A 20 -6.56 -17.80 10.71
C PHE A 20 -7.93 -17.47 10.10
N LEU A 21 -8.79 -18.46 9.89
CA LEU A 21 -10.17 -18.23 9.44
C LEU A 21 -10.97 -17.41 10.47
N ASN A 22 -10.79 -17.67 11.77
CA ASN A 22 -11.44 -16.90 12.82
C ASN A 22 -10.95 -15.44 12.84
N ASP A 23 -9.65 -15.22 12.66
CA ASP A 23 -9.08 -13.87 12.58
C ASP A 23 -9.69 -13.11 11.39
N VAL A 24 -9.71 -13.74 10.20
CA VAL A 24 -10.36 -13.18 9.00
C VAL A 24 -11.82 -12.85 9.28
N ASP A 25 -12.55 -13.75 9.95
CA ASP A 25 -13.96 -13.59 10.30
C ASP A 25 -14.25 -12.46 11.30
N GLY A 26 -13.29 -12.13 12.16
CA GLY A 26 -13.33 -10.93 12.98
C GLY A 26 -13.12 -9.68 12.13
N THR A 27 -12.01 -9.64 11.40
CA THR A 27 -11.59 -8.46 10.64
C THR A 27 -12.63 -8.02 9.61
N TRP A 28 -13.16 -8.90 8.76
CA TRP A 28 -14.07 -8.44 7.71
C TRP A 28 -15.37 -7.85 8.27
N LYS A 29 -15.82 -8.32 9.45
CA LYS A 29 -17.01 -7.80 10.13
C LYS A 29 -16.73 -6.45 10.79
N GLU A 30 -15.58 -6.31 11.44
CA GLU A 30 -15.14 -5.06 12.06
C GLU A 30 -14.98 -3.96 11.00
N GLU A 31 -14.42 -4.31 9.83
CA GLU A 31 -14.27 -3.42 8.68
C GLU A 31 -15.59 -3.20 7.90
N GLY A 32 -16.69 -3.88 8.27
CA GLY A 32 -18.03 -3.62 7.73
C GLY A 32 -18.31 -4.18 6.33
N TYR A 33 -17.56 -5.19 5.88
CA TYR A 33 -17.79 -5.83 4.57
C TYR A 33 -19.12 -6.59 4.54
N ASN A 34 -19.73 -6.75 3.36
CA ASN A 34 -20.98 -7.50 3.22
C ASN A 34 -20.76 -9.02 3.24
N SER A 35 -19.56 -9.47 2.91
CA SER A 35 -19.20 -10.88 2.94
C SER A 35 -17.70 -11.11 3.07
N ARG A 36 -17.33 -12.24 3.66
CA ARG A 36 -15.93 -12.73 3.69
C ARG A 36 -15.29 -12.78 2.30
N SER A 37 -16.03 -13.26 1.30
CA SER A 37 -15.52 -13.38 -0.08
C SER A 37 -15.30 -12.04 -0.76
N GLU A 38 -15.94 -10.98 -0.30
CA GLU A 38 -15.68 -9.61 -0.75
C GLU A 38 -14.38 -9.09 -0.14
N PHE A 39 -14.23 -9.20 1.18
CA PHE A 39 -13.00 -8.85 1.88
C PHE A 39 -11.77 -9.56 1.32
N ILE A 40 -11.84 -10.88 1.14
CA ILE A 40 -10.72 -11.67 0.58
C ILE A 40 -10.36 -11.19 -0.84
N ARG A 41 -11.35 -10.88 -1.69
CA ARG A 41 -11.08 -10.38 -3.04
C ARG A 41 -10.46 -8.98 -3.02
N ASP A 42 -10.86 -8.14 -2.07
CA ASP A 42 -10.32 -6.78 -1.95
C ASP A 42 -8.87 -6.81 -1.50
N VAL A 43 -8.56 -7.53 -0.42
CA VAL A 43 -7.18 -7.73 0.07
C VAL A 43 -6.28 -8.36 -1.00
N LEU A 44 -6.77 -9.38 -1.72
CA LEU A 44 -6.00 -9.98 -2.82
C LEU A 44 -5.78 -8.99 -3.98
N ARG A 45 -6.77 -8.14 -4.28
CA ARG A 45 -6.63 -7.12 -5.32
C ARG A 45 -5.63 -6.06 -4.91
N ASP A 46 -5.71 -5.58 -3.68
CA ASP A 46 -4.79 -4.60 -3.12
C ASP A 46 -3.34 -5.11 -3.17
N ALA A 47 -3.11 -6.34 -2.68
CA ALA A 47 -1.78 -6.97 -2.73
C ALA A 47 -1.22 -7.11 -4.16
N ILE A 48 -2.07 -7.22 -5.18
CA ILE A 48 -1.65 -7.32 -6.59
C ILE A 48 -1.52 -5.94 -7.26
N LYS A 49 -2.38 -4.98 -6.91
CA LYS A 49 -2.45 -3.65 -7.54
C LYS A 49 -1.54 -2.63 -6.90
N HIS A 50 -1.24 -2.83 -5.62
CA HIS A 50 -0.37 -1.98 -4.81
C HIS A 50 0.72 -2.83 -4.15
N PRO A 51 1.51 -3.61 -4.93
CA PRO A 51 2.57 -4.46 -4.38
C PRO A 51 3.72 -3.64 -3.77
N ASP A 52 3.77 -2.36 -4.10
CA ASP A 52 4.85 -1.42 -3.79
C ASP A 52 4.82 -0.90 -2.36
N PHE A 53 3.86 -1.29 -1.53
CA PHE A 53 3.89 -1.03 -0.09
C PHE A 53 4.26 -2.29 0.66
N ASN A 54 5.55 -2.61 0.66
CA ASN A 54 6.07 -3.74 1.39
C ASN A 54 6.64 -3.30 2.76
N ARG A 55 7.09 -4.26 3.56
CA ARG A 55 7.62 -3.98 4.91
C ARG A 55 8.83 -3.05 4.90
N ALA A 56 9.59 -2.97 3.81
CA ALA A 56 10.71 -2.04 3.68
C ALA A 56 10.22 -0.60 3.52
N ASP A 57 9.14 -0.37 2.77
CA ASP A 57 8.56 0.97 2.59
C ASP A 57 7.99 1.51 3.91
N LEU A 58 7.29 0.66 4.67
CA LEU A 58 6.84 1.00 6.02
C LEU A 58 8.02 1.35 6.94
N LYS A 59 9.13 0.58 6.88
CA LYS A 59 10.33 0.88 7.66
C LYS A 59 10.98 2.20 7.24
N ALA A 60 11.01 2.50 5.94
CA ALA A 60 11.56 3.75 5.42
C ALA A 60 10.74 4.97 5.87
N MET A 61 9.40 4.84 5.89
CA MET A 61 8.52 5.87 6.43
C MET A 61 8.73 6.09 7.93
N LEU A 62 8.80 5.01 8.72
CA LEU A 62 9.05 5.11 10.17
C LEU A 62 10.43 5.68 10.49
N ALA A 63 11.46 5.33 9.71
CA ALA A 63 12.79 5.92 9.85
C ALA A 63 12.76 7.42 9.54
N SER A 64 12.07 7.82 8.47
CA SER A 64 11.92 9.23 8.12
C SER A 64 11.19 10.03 9.20
N GLU A 65 10.17 9.46 9.84
CA GLU A 65 9.47 10.10 10.97
C GLU A 65 10.42 10.33 12.16
N VAL A 66 11.27 9.37 12.49
CA VAL A 66 12.29 9.53 13.54
C VAL A 66 13.29 10.62 13.16
N ASP A 67 13.78 10.62 11.91
CA ASP A 67 14.71 11.64 11.42
C ASP A 67 14.11 13.06 11.49
N ILE A 68 12.81 13.20 11.21
CA ILE A 68 12.07 14.47 11.38
C ILE A 68 12.03 14.88 12.85
N GLN A 69 11.68 13.97 13.76
CA GLN A 69 11.60 14.26 15.20
C GLN A 69 12.96 14.63 15.80
N GLU A 70 14.04 13.99 15.35
CA GLU A 70 15.41 14.27 15.81
C GLU A 70 16.05 15.47 15.10
N GLY A 71 15.37 16.06 14.11
CA GLY A 71 15.89 17.18 13.32
C GLY A 71 17.01 16.78 12.35
N ASN A 72 17.17 15.47 12.08
CA ASN A 72 18.13 14.90 11.15
C ASN A 72 17.64 14.98 9.69
N THR A 73 17.03 16.11 9.33
CA THR A 73 16.51 16.36 7.98
C THR A 73 17.50 17.17 7.17
N ARG A 74 17.53 16.95 5.85
CA ARG A 74 18.38 17.70 4.92
C ARG A 74 17.52 18.62 4.08
N THR A 75 17.99 19.84 3.86
CA THR A 75 17.28 20.75 2.95
C THR A 75 17.54 20.34 1.51
N SER A 76 16.62 20.70 0.62
CA SER A 76 16.78 20.40 -0.80
C SER A 76 18.05 21.03 -1.38
N ASP A 77 18.44 22.22 -0.89
CA ASP A 77 19.63 22.91 -1.34
C ASP A 77 20.92 22.23 -0.85
N ASP A 78 20.94 21.72 0.39
CA ASP A 78 22.07 20.93 0.92
C ASP A 78 22.30 19.66 0.07
N VAL A 79 21.21 18.95 -0.23
CA VAL A 79 21.25 17.70 -1.03
C VAL A 79 21.68 17.98 -2.48
N LYS A 80 21.20 19.07 -3.08
CA LYS A 80 21.58 19.48 -4.44
C LYS A 80 23.04 19.90 -4.52
N ALA A 81 23.54 20.62 -3.51
CA ALA A 81 24.94 21.03 -3.44
C ALA A 81 25.88 19.82 -3.31
N GLU A 82 25.51 18.83 -2.48
CA GLU A 82 26.28 17.60 -2.31
C GLU A 82 26.34 16.75 -3.58
N HIS A 83 25.22 16.61 -4.30
CA HIS A 83 25.13 15.78 -5.50
C HIS A 83 25.46 16.52 -6.81
N GLY A 84 25.89 17.78 -6.75
CA GLY A 84 26.21 18.58 -7.94
C GLY A 84 25.00 18.89 -8.83
N LEU A 85 23.80 18.88 -8.25
CA LEU A 85 22.52 19.20 -8.91
C LEU A 85 22.12 20.68 -8.71
N ALA A 86 22.98 21.47 -8.06
CA ALA A 86 22.81 22.90 -7.88
C ALA A 86 23.19 23.65 -9.19
N GLY A 87 22.33 23.58 -10.21
CA GLY A 87 22.49 24.41 -11.42
C GLY A 87 21.74 23.93 -12.66
N ASN A 88 20.57 24.52 -12.92
CA ASN A 88 20.23 25.21 -14.17
C ASN A 88 18.82 25.81 -14.02
N SER A 89 18.74 26.99 -13.38
CA SER A 89 17.61 27.91 -13.54
C SER A 89 18.16 29.25 -14.01
N ASP A 90 18.82 29.21 -15.16
CA ASP A 90 19.14 30.37 -15.98
C ASP A 90 18.72 29.98 -17.40
N ASP A 91 17.50 30.32 -17.81
CA ASP A 91 17.13 30.54 -19.21
C ASP A 91 15.83 31.36 -19.28
N GLU A 92 16.01 32.60 -19.76
CA GLU A 92 15.09 33.72 -20.15
C GLU A 92 14.04 34.31 -19.17
#